data_AF-A0AAD3MQV7-F1
#
_entry.id   AF-A0AAD3MQV7-F1
#
_cell.length_a   1.000
_cell.length_b   1.000
_cell.length_c   1.000
_cell.angle_alpha   90.00
_cell.angle_beta   90.00
_cell.angle_gamma   90.00
#
_symmetry.space_group_name_H-M   'P 1'
#
loop_
_entity.id
_entity.type
_entity.pdbx_description
1 polymer ?
#
loop_
_entity_poly.entity_id
_entity_poly.type
_entity_poly.pdbx_seq_one_letter_code
_entity_poly.pdbx_strand_id
1 'polypeptide(L)'
;MPKGTDDSWAQKLYNTHLKTCSLFEKPRMSNRAFIIQHFADKVEYQCEGFLEKNKDTVNEEQINVLKASKFDLLVELFQDEEKATSPTGQVPGMGGRTRLSIKPDKGRDKSSKEHKKTVGCQFRNSLQMLMETLNATTPHYVRCIKPNDFKLAFSFDPKRAVQQLRACGVLETIRISAAGFPS
;
A
#
# COMPACT_ATOMS: atom_id res chain seq x y z
N MET A 1 -7.75 5.13 -20.46
CA MET A 1 -6.94 5.54 -21.63
C MET A 1 -6.34 4.31 -22.28
N PRO A 2 -6.73 3.94 -23.50
CA PRO A 2 -6.33 2.68 -24.13
C PRO A 2 -4.84 2.58 -24.52
N LYS A 3 -4.09 3.69 -24.55
CA LYS A 3 -2.64 3.73 -24.89
C LYS A 3 -1.77 4.38 -23.80
N GLY A 4 -2.17 4.29 -22.53
CA GLY A 4 -1.36 4.85 -21.44
C GLY A 4 -0.06 4.07 -21.27
N THR A 5 1.07 4.78 -21.26
CA THR A 5 2.41 4.24 -20.96
C THR A 5 2.97 4.84 -19.67
N ASP A 6 3.92 4.15 -19.04
CA ASP A 6 4.57 4.64 -17.81
C ASP A 6 5.23 6.01 -18.03
N ASP A 7 5.80 6.25 -19.22
CA ASP A 7 6.39 7.55 -19.57
C ASP A 7 5.33 8.65 -19.65
N SER A 8 4.20 8.38 -20.31
CA SER A 8 3.09 9.35 -20.38
C SER A 8 2.48 9.63 -19.00
N TRP A 9 2.53 8.66 -18.10
CA TRP A 9 2.09 8.80 -16.71
C TRP A 9 3.09 9.63 -15.89
N ALA A 10 4.39 9.37 -16.03
CA ALA A 10 5.44 10.16 -15.40
C ALA A 10 5.39 11.64 -15.81
N GLN A 11 5.18 11.91 -17.11
CA GLN A 11 5.01 13.29 -17.59
C GLN A 11 3.79 13.98 -16.96
N LYS A 12 2.68 13.25 -16.78
CA LYS A 12 1.50 13.79 -16.08
C LYS A 12 1.83 14.13 -14.63
N LEU A 13 2.54 13.26 -13.91
CA LEU A 13 2.98 13.54 -12.54
C LEU A 13 3.82 14.82 -12.47
N TYR A 14 4.81 14.98 -13.35
CA TYR A 14 5.64 16.19 -13.37
C TYR A 14 4.80 17.43 -13.65
N ASN A 15 3.92 17.38 -14.66
CA ASN A 15 3.07 18.52 -15.02
C ASN A 15 2.11 18.93 -13.89
N THR A 16 1.61 17.96 -13.13
CA THR A 16 0.67 18.21 -12.03
C THR A 16 1.37 18.68 -10.76
N HIS A 17 2.49 18.06 -10.37
CA HIS A 17 3.02 18.20 -9.01
C HIS A 17 4.30 19.03 -8.89
N LEU A 18 5.11 19.13 -9.95
CA LEU A 18 6.45 19.73 -9.86
C LEU A 18 6.44 21.22 -9.46
N LYS A 19 5.34 21.94 -9.75
CA LYS A 19 5.18 23.36 -9.39
C LYS A 19 4.25 23.59 -8.20
N THR A 20 3.48 22.58 -7.80
CA THR A 20 2.38 22.74 -6.83
C THR A 20 2.70 22.07 -5.49
N CYS A 21 3.60 21.10 -5.47
CA CYS A 21 3.90 20.31 -4.29
C CYS A 21 5.39 20.40 -3.96
N SER A 22 5.71 20.98 -2.80
CA SER A 22 7.09 21.06 -2.29
C SER A 22 7.67 19.69 -1.91
N LEU A 23 6.84 18.66 -1.76
CA LEU A 23 7.25 17.30 -1.41
C LEU A 23 7.51 16.41 -2.64
N PHE A 24 7.34 16.95 -3.85
CA PHE A 24 7.53 16.23 -5.11
C PHE A 24 8.69 16.83 -5.90
N GLU A 25 9.64 16.00 -6.30
CA GLU A 25 10.82 16.41 -7.05
C GLU A 25 11.02 15.53 -8.30
N LYS A 26 11.66 16.12 -9.32
CA LYS A 26 12.10 15.40 -10.51
C LYS A 26 13.63 15.19 -10.45
N PRO A 27 14.14 13.95 -10.58
CA PRO A 27 15.57 13.68 -10.71
C PRO A 27 16.19 14.42 -11.89
N ARG A 28 17.42 14.92 -11.73
CA ARG A 28 18.10 15.70 -12.79
C ARG A 28 18.43 14.88 -14.03
N MET A 29 18.81 13.61 -13.85
CA MET A 29 19.31 12.76 -14.93
C MET A 29 18.33 11.68 -15.40
N SER A 30 17.12 11.62 -14.82
CA SER A 30 16.10 10.64 -15.20
C SER A 30 14.79 11.31 -15.60
N ASN A 31 14.21 10.83 -16.69
CA ASN A 31 12.84 11.19 -17.10
C ASN A 31 11.82 10.11 -16.74
N ARG A 32 12.27 8.97 -16.18
CA ARG A 32 11.46 7.80 -15.84
C ARG A 32 11.41 7.54 -14.33
N ALA A 33 11.70 8.55 -13.52
CA ALA A 33 11.65 8.45 -12.06
C ALA A 33 11.18 9.76 -11.43
N PHE A 34 10.60 9.67 -10.24
CA PHE A 34 10.19 10.82 -9.43
C PHE A 34 10.63 10.63 -7.99
N ILE A 35 10.80 11.73 -7.26
CA ILE A 35 11.22 11.71 -5.86
C ILE A 35 10.08 12.24 -4.99
N ILE A 36 9.79 11.52 -3.91
CA ILE A 36 8.88 11.98 -2.85
C ILE A 36 9.69 12.21 -1.58
N GLN A 37 9.51 13.39 -0.99
CA GLN A 37 10.02 13.68 0.35
C GLN A 37 9.08 13.04 1.39
N HIS A 38 9.45 11.87 1.90
CA HIS A 38 8.75 11.25 3.02
C HIS A 38 9.24 11.82 4.34
N PHE A 39 8.54 11.46 5.42
CA PHE A 39 8.89 11.84 6.79
C PHE A 39 10.31 11.37 7.19
N ALA A 40 10.76 10.24 6.64
CA ALA A 40 12.04 9.64 6.98
C ALA A 40 13.17 10.10 6.07
N ASP A 41 12.93 10.12 4.75
CA ASP A 41 13.92 10.50 3.75
C ASP A 41 13.26 10.79 2.39
N LYS A 42 14.05 11.30 1.45
CA LYS A 42 13.70 11.33 0.03
C LYS A 42 13.81 9.95 -0.57
N VAL A 43 12.78 9.54 -1.30
CA VAL A 43 12.77 8.24 -2.00
C VAL A 43 12.53 8.47 -3.49
N GLU A 44 13.46 7.99 -4.30
CA GLU A 44 13.31 7.93 -5.76
C GLU A 44 12.54 6.67 -6.16
N TYR A 45 11.48 6.85 -6.94
CA TYR A 45 10.63 5.80 -7.49
C TYR A 45 10.82 5.71 -9.00
N GLN A 46 11.16 4.52 -9.50
CA GLN A 46 11.19 4.23 -10.94
C GLN A 46 9.78 4.00 -11.47
N CYS A 47 9.39 4.70 -12.53
CA CYS A 47 8.05 4.63 -13.11
C CYS A 47 7.77 3.30 -13.85
N GLU A 48 8.80 2.52 -14.16
CA GLU A 48 8.67 1.30 -14.94
C GLU A 48 7.78 0.24 -14.25
N GLY A 49 6.79 -0.24 -15.01
CA GLY A 49 5.82 -1.24 -14.57
C GLY A 49 4.73 -0.70 -13.65
N PHE A 50 4.65 0.61 -13.40
CA PHE A 50 3.61 1.18 -12.53
C PHE A 50 2.20 0.89 -13.07
N LEU A 51 1.97 1.09 -14.38
CA LEU A 51 0.66 0.86 -14.96
C LEU A 51 0.26 -0.62 -14.96
N GLU A 52 1.19 -1.51 -15.26
CA GLU A 52 0.96 -2.96 -15.26
C GLU A 52 0.67 -3.47 -13.83
N LYS A 53 1.54 -3.17 -12.87
CA LYS A 53 1.38 -3.54 -11.46
C LYS A 53 0.08 -3.01 -10.87
N ASN A 54 -0.35 -1.82 -11.28
CA ASN A 54 -1.58 -1.22 -10.77
C ASN A 54 -2.85 -1.79 -11.42
N LYS A 55 -2.75 -2.32 -12.64
CA LYS A 55 -3.86 -3.03 -13.32
C LYS A 55 -4.05 -4.44 -12.76
N ASP A 56 -2.95 -5.14 -12.45
CA ASP A 56 -2.94 -6.51 -11.89
C ASP A 56 -3.87 -7.47 -12.65
N THR A 57 -3.82 -7.42 -13.97
CA THR A 57 -4.66 -8.25 -14.85
C THR A 57 -3.92 -9.51 -15.28
N VAL A 58 -4.59 -10.64 -15.19
CA VAL A 58 -4.15 -11.93 -15.74
C VAL A 58 -4.96 -12.26 -16.99
N ASN A 59 -4.38 -13.01 -17.92
CA ASN A 59 -5.09 -13.48 -19.11
C ASN A 59 -6.24 -14.44 -18.71
N GLU A 60 -7.43 -14.20 -19.24
CA GLU A 60 -8.63 -14.99 -18.94
C GLU A 60 -8.51 -16.46 -19.38
N GLU A 61 -7.77 -16.76 -20.45
CA GLU A 61 -7.51 -18.14 -20.88
C GLU A 61 -6.68 -18.91 -19.86
N GLN A 62 -5.69 -18.25 -19.24
CA GLN A 62 -4.87 -18.86 -18.19
C GLN A 62 -5.70 -19.14 -16.94
N ILE A 63 -6.62 -18.24 -16.59
CA ILE A 63 -7.57 -18.45 -15.49
C ILE A 63 -8.46 -19.67 -15.79
N ASN A 64 -8.98 -19.79 -17.01
CA ASN A 64 -9.85 -20.90 -17.40
C ASN A 64 -9.13 -22.26 -17.35
N VAL A 65 -7.85 -22.30 -17.73
CA VAL A 65 -7.02 -23.51 -17.60
C VAL A 65 -6.86 -23.91 -16.13
N LEU A 66 -6.63 -22.96 -15.24
CA LEU A 66 -6.49 -23.23 -13.79
C LEU A 66 -7.81 -23.68 -13.16
N LYS A 67 -8.94 -23.09 -13.58
CA LYS A 67 -10.30 -23.51 -13.18
C LYS A 67 -10.62 -24.95 -13.61
N ALA A 68 -10.07 -25.40 -14.75
CA ALA A 68 -10.24 -26.76 -15.26
C ALA A 68 -9.25 -27.78 -14.67
N SER A 69 -8.45 -27.38 -13.67
CA SER A 69 -7.52 -28.27 -12.99
C SER A 69 -8.23 -29.45 -12.33
N LYS A 70 -7.55 -30.60 -12.24
CA LYS A 70 -8.00 -31.77 -11.47
C LYS A 70 -7.52 -31.74 -10.02
N PHE A 71 -6.74 -30.73 -9.64
CA PHE A 71 -6.22 -30.57 -8.29
C PHE A 71 -7.14 -29.67 -7.48
N ASP A 72 -7.75 -30.24 -6.44
CA ASP A 72 -8.84 -29.61 -5.69
C ASP A 72 -8.49 -28.21 -5.18
N LEU A 73 -7.27 -28.01 -4.65
CA LEU A 73 -6.83 -26.70 -4.17
C LEU A 73 -6.83 -25.64 -5.28
N LEU A 74 -6.46 -26.00 -6.51
CA LEU A 74 -6.49 -25.04 -7.63
C LEU A 74 -7.91 -24.73 -8.07
N VAL A 75 -8.82 -25.71 -8.00
CA VAL A 75 -10.23 -25.45 -8.27
C VAL A 75 -10.78 -24.51 -7.22
N GLU A 76 -10.54 -24.78 -5.92
CA GLU A 76 -10.95 -23.93 -4.80
C GLU A 76 -10.44 -22.49 -4.91
N LEU A 77 -9.13 -22.31 -5.18
CA LEU A 77 -8.51 -20.99 -5.30
C LEU A 77 -9.08 -20.12 -6.43
N PHE A 78 -9.67 -20.74 -7.45
CA PHE A 78 -10.20 -20.07 -8.64
C PHE A 78 -11.73 -20.20 -8.76
N GLN A 79 -12.43 -20.67 -7.72
CA GLN A 79 -13.89 -20.62 -7.69
C GLN A 79 -14.35 -19.17 -7.77
N ASP A 80 -15.32 -18.89 -8.64
CA ASP A 80 -16.00 -17.60 -8.64
C ASP A 80 -16.86 -17.56 -7.37
N GLU A 81 -16.60 -16.59 -6.48
CA GLU A 81 -17.40 -16.38 -5.27
C GLU A 81 -18.84 -15.95 -5.64
N GLU A 82 -19.66 -16.88 -6.10
CA GLU A 82 -21.10 -16.71 -6.25
C GLU A 82 -21.75 -16.79 -4.87
N LYS A 83 -22.12 -15.61 -4.34
CA LYS A 83 -23.10 -15.43 -3.25
C LYS A 83 -22.89 -16.33 -2.02
N ALA A 84 -21.96 -15.96 -1.15
CA ALA A 84 -22.17 -16.15 0.28
C ALA A 84 -23.37 -15.29 0.72
N THR A 85 -24.54 -15.90 0.72
CA THR A 85 -25.75 -15.39 1.37
C THR A 85 -25.50 -15.45 2.88
N SER A 86 -25.58 -14.32 3.58
CA SER A 86 -25.52 -14.28 5.05
C SER A 86 -26.55 -15.25 5.65
N PRO A 87 -26.22 -15.95 6.74
CA PRO A 87 -26.71 -15.47 8.02
C PRO A 87 -25.70 -15.62 9.19
N THR A 88 -25.75 -14.63 10.09
CA THR A 88 -25.46 -14.68 11.53
C THR A 88 -24.89 -15.98 12.14
N GLY A 89 -23.73 -15.88 12.79
CA GLY A 89 -23.30 -16.83 13.85
C GLY A 89 -21.79 -17.09 13.95
N GLN A 90 -21.19 -16.55 15.02
CA GLN A 90 -19.97 -16.92 15.77
C GLN A 90 -18.92 -17.91 15.18
N VAL A 91 -17.65 -17.50 15.30
CA VAL A 91 -16.35 -18.18 15.04
C VAL A 91 -16.14 -19.46 15.90
N PRO A 92 -15.27 -20.43 15.52
CA PRO A 92 -13.80 -20.23 15.52
C PRO A 92 -12.93 -21.03 14.52
N GLY A 93 -11.90 -20.34 13.98
CA GLY A 93 -10.52 -20.86 13.85
C GLY A 93 -10.12 -21.73 12.64
N MET A 94 -9.41 -21.13 11.68
CA MET A 94 -8.08 -21.61 11.22
C MET A 94 -7.43 -20.54 10.33
N GLY A 95 -6.15 -20.24 10.56
CA GLY A 95 -5.41 -19.20 9.85
C GLY A 95 -5.20 -19.53 8.38
N GLY A 96 -5.82 -18.74 7.50
CA GLY A 96 -5.56 -18.71 6.07
C GLY A 96 -5.53 -17.26 5.60
N ARG A 97 -4.46 -16.88 4.91
CA ARG A 97 -4.25 -15.53 4.36
C ARG A 97 -5.37 -15.18 3.38
N THR A 98 -6.41 -14.50 3.84
CA THR A 98 -7.48 -13.97 3.00
C THR A 98 -6.99 -12.73 2.26
N ARG A 99 -6.89 -12.82 0.93
CA ARG A 99 -6.86 -11.64 0.05
C ARG A 99 -8.19 -10.91 0.23
N LEU A 100 -8.19 -9.81 0.98
CA LEU A 100 -9.34 -8.91 1.14
C LEU A 100 -9.62 -8.20 -0.20
N SER A 101 -10.52 -8.75 -1.01
CA SER A 101 -11.12 -8.02 -2.14
C SER A 101 -12.47 -7.46 -1.69
N ILE A 102 -12.49 -6.18 -1.32
CA ILE A 102 -13.70 -5.48 -0.88
C ILE A 102 -14.53 -5.10 -2.12
N LYS A 103 -15.78 -5.58 -2.16
CA LYS A 103 -16.81 -5.35 -3.20
C LYS A 103 -17.03 -3.85 -3.52
N PRO A 104 -17.49 -3.47 -4.73
CA PRO A 104 -18.25 -2.23 -4.93
C PRO A 104 -19.73 -2.48 -4.63
N ASP A 105 -20.37 -1.47 -4.05
CA ASP A 105 -21.81 -1.37 -3.79
C ASP A 105 -22.60 -1.38 -5.11
N LYS A 106 -23.58 -2.27 -5.26
CA LYS A 106 -24.46 -2.32 -6.44
C LYS A 106 -25.74 -1.55 -6.14
N GLY A 107 -25.70 -0.27 -6.46
CA GLY A 107 -26.87 0.54 -6.74
C GLY A 107 -26.65 1.31 -8.05
N ARG A 108 -27.47 0.99 -9.05
CA ARG A 108 -27.83 1.83 -10.22
C ARG A 108 -27.05 1.63 -11.53
N ASP A 109 -27.77 1.07 -12.50
CA ASP A 109 -27.46 1.05 -13.93
C ASP A 109 -26.93 2.40 -14.44
N LYS A 110 -25.65 2.43 -14.86
CA LYS A 110 -25.16 3.32 -15.93
C LYS A 110 -24.03 2.62 -16.71
N SER A 111 -24.19 2.61 -18.02
CA SER A 111 -23.28 2.14 -19.06
C SER A 111 -21.93 2.88 -19.10
N SER A 112 -21.07 2.61 -18.12
CA SER A 112 -19.65 2.95 -18.21
C SER A 112 -18.85 1.68 -18.04
N LYS A 113 -17.95 1.38 -18.98
CA LYS A 113 -17.02 0.24 -18.90
C LYS A 113 -16.38 0.23 -17.51
N GLU A 114 -16.84 -0.66 -16.63
CA GLU A 114 -16.33 -0.81 -15.27
C GLU A 114 -14.85 -1.15 -15.39
N HIS A 115 -13.99 -0.18 -15.14
CA HIS A 115 -12.57 -0.45 -15.02
C HIS A 115 -12.41 -1.26 -13.73
N LYS A 116 -11.88 -2.49 -13.85
CA LYS A 116 -11.48 -3.32 -12.71
C LYS A 116 -10.75 -2.44 -11.66
N LYS A 117 -11.11 -2.59 -10.38
CA LYS A 117 -10.52 -1.79 -9.29
C LYS A 117 -9.00 -1.94 -9.30
N THR A 118 -8.28 -0.83 -9.35
CA THR A 118 -6.81 -0.84 -9.38
C THR A 118 -6.22 -1.25 -8.03
N VAL A 119 -5.01 -1.82 -8.03
CA VAL A 119 -4.30 -2.20 -6.80
C VAL A 119 -4.12 -1.02 -5.86
N GLY A 120 -3.75 0.16 -6.39
CA GLY A 120 -3.59 1.37 -5.58
C GLY A 120 -4.89 1.81 -4.89
N CYS A 121 -6.04 1.66 -5.55
CA CYS A 121 -7.34 1.96 -4.96
C CYS A 121 -7.69 0.97 -3.84
N GLN A 122 -7.46 -0.33 -4.08
CA GLN A 122 -7.67 -1.37 -3.07
C GLN A 122 -6.80 -1.13 -1.83
N PHE A 123 -5.50 -0.89 -2.02
CA PHE A 123 -4.57 -0.61 -0.93
C PHE A 123 -4.95 0.64 -0.13
N ARG A 124 -5.36 1.73 -0.81
CA ARG A 124 -5.84 2.94 -0.14
C ARG A 124 -7.04 2.66 0.75
N ASN A 125 -8.02 1.90 0.26
CA ASN A 125 -9.22 1.58 1.03
C ASN A 125 -8.90 0.67 2.22
N SER A 126 -8.06 -0.35 2.03
CA SER A 126 -7.59 -1.21 3.13
C SER A 126 -6.84 -0.42 4.20
N LEU A 127 -5.99 0.53 3.80
CA LEU A 127 -5.29 1.41 4.73
C LEU A 127 -6.25 2.32 5.49
N GLN A 128 -7.25 2.88 4.82
CA GLN A 128 -8.27 3.71 5.46
C GLN A 128 -9.03 2.92 6.53
N MET A 129 -9.48 1.71 6.22
CA MET A 129 -10.16 0.84 7.20
C MET A 129 -9.28 0.48 8.40
N LEU A 130 -7.99 0.23 8.15
CA LEU A 130 -7.04 -0.02 9.23
C LEU A 130 -6.92 1.21 10.14
N MET A 131 -6.77 2.40 9.57
CA MET A 131 -6.67 3.65 10.34
C MET A 131 -7.93 3.94 11.14
N GLU A 132 -9.12 3.71 10.58
CA GLU A 132 -10.40 3.83 11.29
C GLU A 132 -10.45 2.90 12.51
N THR A 133 -10.03 1.65 12.32
CA THR A 133 -9.98 0.65 13.41
C THR A 133 -9.01 1.06 14.51
N LEU A 134 -7.80 1.51 14.16
CA LEU A 134 -6.80 1.94 15.15
C LEU A 134 -7.24 3.20 15.91
N ASN A 135 -7.87 4.16 15.22
CA ASN A 135 -8.35 5.40 15.83
C ASN A 135 -9.52 5.19 16.80
N ALA A 136 -10.22 4.05 16.71
CA ALA A 136 -11.27 3.65 17.65
C ALA A 136 -10.72 2.99 18.95
N THR A 137 -9.40 2.92 19.11
CA THR A 137 -8.75 2.30 20.28
C THR A 137 -7.85 3.28 21.02
N THR A 138 -7.36 2.90 22.20
CA THR A 138 -6.27 3.62 22.89
C THR A 138 -4.92 3.05 22.42
N PRO A 139 -4.13 3.80 21.63
CA PRO A 139 -2.92 3.26 21.03
C PRO A 139 -1.75 3.25 22.01
N HIS A 140 -0.96 2.18 21.95
CA HIS A 140 0.34 2.08 22.62
C HIS A 140 1.43 1.88 21.55
N TYR A 141 2.41 2.78 21.51
CA TYR A 141 3.40 2.80 20.44
C TYR A 141 4.73 2.20 20.89
N VAL A 142 5.24 1.23 20.12
CA VAL A 142 6.60 0.71 20.23
C VAL A 142 7.42 1.18 19.02
N ARG A 143 8.57 1.82 19.27
CA ARG A 143 9.47 2.33 18.22
C ARG A 143 10.73 1.47 18.16
N CYS A 144 10.86 0.67 17.12
CA CYS A 144 12.04 -0.14 16.88
C CYS A 144 13.13 0.67 16.15
N ILE A 145 14.39 0.54 16.56
CA ILE A 145 15.54 1.21 15.94
C ILE A 145 16.49 0.15 15.36
N LYS A 146 16.80 0.27 14.06
CA LYS A 146 17.82 -0.58 13.41
C LYS A 146 19.22 -0.11 13.83
N PRO A 147 20.05 -0.95 14.48
CA PRO A 147 21.32 -0.49 15.05
C PRO A 147 22.42 -0.31 14.00
N ASN A 148 22.39 -1.08 12.90
CA ASN A 148 23.30 -0.96 11.77
C ASN A 148 22.68 -1.59 10.50
N ASP A 149 23.19 -1.21 9.33
CA ASP A 149 22.68 -1.71 8.05
C ASP A 149 23.28 -3.07 7.62
N PHE A 150 24.34 -3.51 8.28
CA PHE A 150 25.08 -4.75 7.98
C PHE A 150 24.55 -6.00 8.71
N LYS A 151 23.49 -5.85 9.52
CA LYS A 151 22.88 -6.92 10.33
C LYS A 151 23.87 -7.55 11.32
N LEU A 152 24.87 -6.80 11.75
CA LEU A 152 25.84 -7.25 12.75
C LEU A 152 25.23 -7.15 14.14
N ALA A 153 25.41 -8.19 14.96
CA ALA A 153 25.00 -8.16 16.35
C ALA A 153 25.84 -7.14 17.14
N PHE A 154 25.21 -6.41 18.07
CA PHE A 154 25.87 -5.46 18.99
C PHE A 154 26.69 -4.33 18.33
N SER A 155 26.58 -4.12 17.02
CA SER A 155 27.18 -2.99 16.33
C SER A 155 26.19 -1.84 16.24
N PHE A 156 26.59 -0.65 16.67
CA PHE A 156 25.73 0.53 16.68
C PHE A 156 26.31 1.63 15.79
N ASP A 157 25.53 2.08 14.81
CA ASP A 157 25.81 3.25 13.99
C ASP A 157 25.03 4.46 14.54
N PRO A 158 25.71 5.42 15.22
CA PRO A 158 25.05 6.58 15.80
C PRO A 158 24.37 7.48 14.77
N LYS A 159 24.96 7.63 13.58
CA LYS A 159 24.39 8.50 12.53
C LYS A 159 23.08 7.91 12.04
N ARG A 160 23.07 6.61 11.78
CA ARG A 160 21.87 5.86 11.36
C ARG A 160 20.79 5.85 12.44
N ALA A 161 21.17 5.70 13.71
CA ALA A 161 20.22 5.74 14.82
C ALA A 161 19.57 7.12 14.98
N VAL A 162 20.35 8.21 14.93
CA VAL A 162 19.84 9.59 15.03
C VAL A 162 18.88 9.93 13.89
N GLN A 163 19.18 9.49 12.66
CA GLN A 163 18.25 9.65 11.52
C GLN A 163 16.89 9.01 11.80
N GLN A 164 16.88 7.77 12.31
CA GLN A 164 15.65 7.07 12.68
C GLN A 164 14.91 7.74 13.84
N LEU A 165 15.62 8.20 14.87
CA LEU A 165 15.00 8.89 16.02
C LEU A 165 14.29 10.19 15.59
N ARG A 166 14.89 10.95 14.66
CA ARG A 166 14.28 12.13 14.06
C ARG A 166 13.05 11.76 13.22
N ALA A 167 13.20 10.78 12.33
CA ALA A 167 12.11 10.31 11.46
C ALA A 167 10.92 9.77 12.27
N CYS A 168 11.16 8.96 13.31
CA CYS A 168 10.10 8.38 14.14
C CYS A 168 9.45 9.41 15.09
N GLY A 169 9.90 10.67 15.11
CA GLY A 169 9.38 11.72 15.98
C GLY A 169 9.67 11.47 17.46
N VAL A 170 10.67 10.66 17.80
CA VAL A 170 10.96 10.29 19.20
C VAL A 170 11.38 11.52 20.01
N LEU A 171 12.23 12.37 19.42
CA LEU A 171 12.68 13.61 20.07
C LEU A 171 11.51 14.57 20.35
N GLU A 172 10.60 14.70 19.40
CA GLU A 172 9.41 15.54 19.53
C GLU A 172 8.42 14.97 20.54
N THR A 173 8.25 13.64 20.54
CA THR A 173 7.43 12.94 21.54
C THR A 173 7.95 13.19 22.95
N ILE A 174 9.25 13.04 23.18
CA ILE A 174 9.87 13.31 24.50
C ILE A 174 9.66 14.77 24.90
N ARG A 175 9.82 15.72 23.97
CA ARG A 175 9.61 17.15 24.22
C ARG A 175 8.19 17.46 24.66
N ILE A 176 7.19 16.90 23.97
CA ILE A 176 5.77 17.07 24.30
C ILE A 176 5.45 16.42 25.65
N SER A 177 5.95 15.20 25.90
CA SER A 177 5.75 14.51 27.18
C SER A 177 6.35 15.26 28.35
N ALA A 178 7.56 15.84 28.20
CA ALA A 178 8.23 16.60 29.24
C ALA A 178 7.60 17.99 29.49
N ALA A 179 6.96 18.59 28.47
CA ALA A 179 6.22 19.85 28.59
C ALA A 179 4.81 19.66 29.17
N GLY A 180 4.28 18.43 29.13
CA GLY A 180 3.06 18.08 29.84
C GLY A 180 3.29 17.94 31.34
N PHE A 181 2.24 17.51 32.05
CA PHE A 181 2.36 16.94 33.39
C PHE A 181 2.31 15.41 33.26
N PRO A 182 3.42 14.74 32.90
CA PRO A 182 3.46 13.29 32.93
C PRO A 182 3.33 12.85 34.39
N SER A 183 2.27 12.09 34.68
CA SER A 183 2.06 11.39 35.96
C SER A 183 3.09 10.28 36.16
#